data_AF-B4FBY3-F1
#
_entry.id   AF-B4FBY3-F1
#
_cell.length_a   1.000
_cell.length_b   1.000
_cell.length_c   1.000
_cell.angle_alpha   90.00
_cell.angle_beta   90.00
_cell.angle_gamma   90.00
#
_symmetry.space_group_name_H-M   'P 1'
#
loop_
_entity.id
_entity.type
_entity.pdbx_description
1 polymer ?
#
loop_
_entity_poly.entity_id
_entity_poly.type
_entity_poly.pdbx_seq_one_letter_code
_entity_poly.pdbx_strand_id
1 'polypeptide(L)'
;MGADYYETENDKNVLSETGGIPIGIGKNSHIRKAIIDKNARIGENVKIINFDNVQEAVRETEGYFIKSGIVTVIKDALIPSGTII
;
A
#
# COMPACT_ATOMS: atom_id res chain seq x y z
N MET A 1 4.25 9.41 -0.11
CA MET A 1 2.85 9.24 0.32
C MET A 1 2.50 10.38 1.24
N GLY A 2 1.23 10.79 1.28
CA GLY A 2 0.73 11.73 2.29
C GLY A 2 0.13 11.01 3.49
N ALA A 3 -0.07 11.72 4.59
CA ALA A 3 -0.85 11.24 5.73
C ALA A 3 -1.64 12.42 6.30
N ASP A 4 -2.94 12.26 6.49
CA ASP A 4 -3.78 13.27 7.13
C ASP A 4 -3.53 13.30 8.65
N TYR A 5 -3.07 12.18 9.21
CA TYR A 5 -2.72 11.99 10.62
C TYR A 5 -1.63 10.93 10.76
N TYR A 6 -0.88 10.98 11.87
CA TYR A 6 0.16 10.02 12.18
C TYR A 6 -0.28 9.15 13.36
N GLU A 7 -0.13 7.84 13.21
CA GLU A 7 -0.32 6.88 14.30
C GLU A 7 0.87 6.96 15.26
N THR A 8 0.59 6.98 16.57
CA THR A 8 1.63 6.93 17.59
C THR A 8 2.26 5.54 17.63
N GLU A 9 3.44 5.41 18.24
CA GLU A 9 4.07 4.09 18.42
C GLU A 9 3.17 3.15 19.25
N ASN A 10 2.40 3.68 20.19
CA ASN A 10 1.44 2.89 20.95
C ASN A 10 0.29 2.38 20.07
N ASP A 11 -0.25 3.23 19.20
CA ASP A 11 -1.32 2.84 18.26
C ASP A 11 -0.83 1.73 17.31
N LYS A 12 0.39 1.86 16.79
CA LYS A 12 1.02 0.85 15.92
C LYS A 12 1.23 -0.48 16.64
N ASN A 13 1.64 -0.45 17.90
CA ASN A 13 1.83 -1.67 18.70
C ASN A 13 0.50 -2.40 18.93
N VAL A 14 -0.55 -1.67 19.34
CA VAL A 14 -1.89 -2.25 19.53
C VAL A 14 -2.46 -2.78 18.20
N LEU A 15 -2.27 -2.07 17.09
CA LEU A 15 -2.65 -2.57 15.77
C LEU A 15 -1.90 -3.86 15.43
N SER A 16 -0.59 -3.90 15.66
CA SER A 16 0.23 -5.07 15.35
C SER A 16 -0.20 -6.30 16.16
N GLU A 17 -0.52 -6.12 17.45
CA GLU A 17 -1.05 -7.19 18.32
C GLU A 17 -2.41 -7.72 17.86
N THR A 18 -3.22 -6.87 17.24
CA THR A 18 -4.54 -7.24 16.69
C THR A 18 -4.47 -7.70 15.23
N GLY A 19 -3.27 -7.76 14.64
CA GLY A 19 -3.05 -8.16 13.24
C GLY A 19 -3.38 -7.07 12.21
N GLY A 20 -3.58 -5.83 12.65
CA GLY A 20 -3.79 -4.67 11.79
C GLY A 20 -2.50 -4.18 11.12
N ILE A 21 -2.66 -3.48 9.99
CA ILE A 21 -1.56 -2.87 9.24
C ILE A 21 -1.58 -1.36 9.50
N PRO A 22 -0.50 -0.76 10.03
CA PRO A 22 -0.45 0.69 10.27
C PRO A 22 -0.44 1.49 8.96
N ILE A 23 -0.76 2.78 9.04
CA ILE A 23 -0.60 3.70 7.91
C ILE A 23 0.88 3.77 7.54
N GLY A 24 1.17 3.63 6.26
CA GLY A 24 2.53 3.68 5.77
C GLY A 24 2.90 2.49 4.91
N ILE A 25 4.21 2.32 4.75
CA ILE A 25 4.81 1.23 4.01
C ILE A 25 5.40 0.24 5.03
N GLY A 26 4.87 -0.98 5.05
CA GLY A 26 5.36 -2.06 5.89
C GLY A 26 6.81 -2.44 5.57
N LYS A 27 7.45 -3.12 6.52
CA LYS A 27 8.85 -3.52 6.44
C LYS A 27 9.10 -4.42 5.22
N ASN A 28 10.30 -4.30 4.65
CA ASN A 28 10.77 -5.10 3.52
C ASN A 28 9.91 -5.01 2.24
N SER A 29 9.03 -4.01 2.15
CA SER A 29 8.23 -3.77 0.95
C SER A 29 9.04 -3.02 -0.10
N HIS A 30 8.78 -3.33 -1.38
CA HIS A 30 9.46 -2.73 -2.52
C HIS A 30 8.45 -2.06 -3.45
N ILE A 31 8.55 -0.74 -3.57
CA ILE A 31 7.62 0.10 -4.32
C ILE A 31 8.37 0.76 -5.47
N ARG A 32 7.95 0.50 -6.71
CA ARG A 32 8.60 1.00 -7.93
C ARG A 32 7.56 1.55 -8.89
N LYS A 33 7.81 2.76 -9.41
CA LYS A 33 6.94 3.42 -10.41
C LYS A 33 5.47 3.43 -9.95
N ALA A 34 5.25 3.87 -8.71
CA ALA A 34 3.93 3.89 -8.11
C ALA A 34 3.65 5.21 -7.39
N ILE A 35 2.39 5.60 -7.36
CA ILE A 35 1.83 6.66 -6.53
C ILE A 35 1.11 5.97 -5.39
N ILE A 36 1.46 6.32 -4.16
CA ILE A 36 0.73 5.85 -3.00
C ILE A 36 0.03 7.04 -2.37
N ASP A 37 -1.30 7.01 -2.43
CA ASP A 37 -2.15 8.07 -1.91
C ASP A 37 -2.19 8.04 -0.37
N LYS A 38 -2.82 9.05 0.21
CA LYS A 38 -2.75 9.30 1.64
C LYS A 38 -3.45 8.22 2.46
N ASN A 39 -2.88 7.98 3.65
CA ASN A 39 -3.37 7.02 4.64
C ASN A 39 -3.41 5.55 4.16
N ALA A 40 -2.79 5.24 3.01
CA ALA A 40 -2.67 3.86 2.57
C ALA A 40 -1.89 3.02 3.60
N ARG A 41 -2.34 1.79 3.81
CA ARG A 41 -1.81 0.80 4.75
C ARG A 41 -1.21 -0.35 3.94
N ILE A 42 0.09 -0.29 3.68
CA ILE A 42 0.79 -1.34 2.95
C ILE A 42 1.42 -2.30 3.95
N GLY A 43 1.09 -3.58 3.84
CA GLY A 43 1.65 -4.63 4.69
C GLY A 43 3.16 -4.84 4.51
N GLU A 44 3.69 -5.78 5.28
CA GLU A 44 5.09 -6.18 5.19
C GLU A 44 5.33 -7.06 3.97
N ASN A 45 6.53 -7.00 3.39
CA ASN A 45 6.96 -7.81 2.25
C ASN A 45 6.09 -7.64 0.98
N VAL A 46 5.41 -6.50 0.84
CA VAL A 46 4.62 -6.17 -0.35
C VAL A 46 5.54 -5.74 -1.49
N LYS A 47 5.24 -6.16 -2.72
CA LYS A 47 5.97 -5.75 -3.92
C LYS A 47 5.01 -5.06 -4.88
N ILE A 48 5.14 -3.75 -5.06
CA ILE A 48 4.41 -2.99 -6.08
C ILE A 48 5.42 -2.62 -7.16
N ILE A 49 5.52 -3.48 -8.17
CA ILE A 49 6.55 -3.41 -9.21
C ILE A 49 6.00 -3.49 -10.63
N ASN A 50 4.75 -3.91 -10.81
CA ASN A 50 4.11 -4.12 -12.12
C ASN A 50 5.00 -4.95 -13.04
N PHE A 51 5.31 -6.19 -12.63
CA PHE A 51 6.28 -7.05 -13.31
C PHE A 51 5.89 -7.30 -14.77
N ASP A 52 4.61 -7.50 -15.02
CA ASP A 52 4.05 -7.76 -16.35
C ASP A 52 3.92 -6.49 -17.22
N ASN A 53 4.36 -5.33 -16.71
CA ASN A 53 4.33 -4.04 -17.40
C ASN A 53 2.93 -3.68 -17.95
N VAL A 54 1.89 -3.98 -17.17
CA VAL A 54 0.49 -3.64 -17.46
C VAL A 54 0.37 -2.14 -17.64
N GLN A 55 -0.33 -1.68 -18.69
CA GLN A 55 -0.48 -0.25 -18.96
C GLN A 55 -1.71 0.34 -18.28
N GLU A 56 -2.84 -0.35 -18.33
CA GLU A 56 -4.12 0.10 -17.78
C GLU A 56 -4.78 -1.06 -17.04
N ALA A 57 -5.21 -0.82 -15.80
CA ALA A 57 -5.99 -1.77 -15.01
C ALA A 57 -6.84 -1.05 -13.97
N VAL A 58 -8.09 -1.46 -13.80
CA VAL A 58 -8.98 -0.94 -12.77
C VAL A 58 -9.20 -2.04 -11.74
N ARG A 59 -8.56 -1.91 -10.57
CA ARG A 59 -8.61 -2.88 -9.47
C ARG A 59 -8.96 -2.20 -8.15
N GLU A 60 -9.91 -1.26 -8.18
CA GLU A 60 -10.26 -0.42 -7.03
C GLU A 60 -10.70 -1.25 -5.82
N THR A 61 -11.34 -2.40 -6.06
CA THR A 61 -11.72 -3.38 -5.02
C THR A 61 -10.51 -4.03 -4.33
N GLU A 62 -9.36 -4.09 -5.03
CA GLU A 62 -8.06 -4.50 -4.48
C GLU A 62 -7.23 -3.31 -3.98
N GLY A 63 -7.78 -2.08 -4.03
CA GLY A 63 -7.15 -0.88 -3.49
C GLY A 63 -6.18 -0.17 -4.43
N TYR A 64 -6.14 -0.50 -5.73
CA TYR A 64 -5.26 0.18 -6.68
C TYR A 64 -5.82 0.25 -8.11
N PHE A 65 -5.21 1.09 -8.93
CA PHE A 65 -5.38 1.05 -10.39
C PHE A 65 -4.03 1.28 -11.06
N ILE A 66 -3.93 0.95 -12.34
CA ILE A 66 -2.73 1.21 -13.14
C ILE A 66 -3.13 2.11 -14.30
N LYS A 67 -2.37 3.18 -14.50
CA LYS A 67 -2.52 4.10 -15.63
C LYS A 67 -1.16 4.44 -16.21
N SER A 68 -0.98 4.29 -17.51
CA SER A 68 0.32 4.47 -18.20
C SER A 68 1.47 3.67 -17.55
N GLY A 69 1.12 2.49 -17.02
CA GLY A 69 2.05 1.61 -16.30
C GLY A 69 2.58 2.16 -14.97
N ILE A 70 1.89 3.14 -14.38
CA ILE A 70 2.13 3.64 -13.02
C ILE A 70 1.04 3.05 -12.12
N VAL A 71 1.44 2.33 -11.08
CA VAL A 71 0.50 1.80 -10.09
C VAL A 71 0.07 2.93 -9.16
N THR A 72 -1.22 3.14 -8.96
CA THR A 72 -1.75 4.10 -7.97
C THR A 72 -2.52 3.34 -6.91
N VAL A 73 -2.02 3.30 -5.69
CA VAL A 73 -2.76 2.80 -4.52
C VAL A 73 -3.64 3.93 -4.01
N ILE A 74 -4.94 3.66 -3.85
CA ILE A 74 -5.95 4.67 -3.53
C ILE A 74 -5.93 5.06 -2.05
N LYS A 75 -6.52 6.22 -1.73
CA LYS A 75 -6.65 6.74 -0.36
C LYS A 75 -7.27 5.69 0.58
N ASP A 76 -6.72 5.60 1.79
CA ASP A 76 -7.17 4.68 2.86
C ASP A 76 -7.14 3.18 2.47
N ALA A 77 -6.57 2.80 1.33
CA ALA A 77 -6.50 1.40 0.90
C ALA A 77 -5.59 0.57 1.80
N LEU A 78 -5.96 -0.69 1.98
CA LEU A 78 -5.15 -1.69 2.66
C LEU A 78 -4.63 -2.70 1.63
N ILE A 79 -3.31 -2.79 1.51
CA ILE A 79 -2.63 -3.80 0.70
C ILE A 79 -2.05 -4.84 1.65
N PRO A 80 -2.56 -6.09 1.66
CA PRO A 80 -2.14 -7.12 2.62
C PRO A 80 -0.66 -7.46 2.51
N SER A 81 -0.05 -7.90 3.62
CA SER A 81 1.33 -8.37 3.65
C SER A 81 1.59 -9.47 2.61
N GLY A 82 2.75 -9.41 1.95
CA GLY A 82 3.14 -10.37 0.91
C GLY A 82 2.48 -10.19 -0.47
N THR A 83 1.60 -9.21 -0.64
CA THR A 83 0.95 -8.93 -1.94
C THR A 83 1.99 -8.55 -3.00
N ILE A 84 1.80 -9.03 -4.24
CA ILE A 84 2.61 -8.67 -5.40
C ILE A 84 1.69 -8.04 -6.46
N ILE A 85 2.02 -6.82 -6.87
CA ILE A 85 1.33 -6.00 -7.88
C ILE A 85 2.31 -5.65 -8.99
#